data_AF-A0A7S0SRU0-F1
#
_entry.id   AF-A0A7S0SRU0-F1
#
_cell.length_a   1.000
_cell.length_b   1.000
_cell.length_c   1.000
_cell.angle_alpha   90.00
_cell.angle_beta   90.00
_cell.angle_gamma   90.00
#
_symmetry.space_group_name_H-M   'P 1'
#
loop_
_entity.id
_entity.type
_entity.pdbx_description
1 polymer ?
#
loop_
_entity_poly.entity_id
_entity_poly.type
_entity_poly.pdbx_seq_one_letter_code
_entity_poly.pdbx_strand_id
1 'polypeptide(L)'
;AAAGAMSSAGWGALADAVKHATPAMSGRSVASILNALGKLEKVADGMSQEGWEALAIAAQNTALTMNGQEVTITLNALSKLEAASAVMSPAGWDAVTRAAQNTAPIMSSQGVANTLNALSKLEVAAGVMSSVGWDALATAMQSTAIAMNGQEVTNCLNALSKLE
;
A
#
# COMPACT_ATOMS: atom_id res chain seq x y z
N ALA A 1 -22.72 4.32 -15.38
CA ALA A 1 -21.37 4.77 -14.97
C ALA A 1 -20.40 4.54 -16.12
N ALA A 2 -19.37 5.38 -16.30
CA ALA A 2 -18.40 5.26 -17.40
C ALA A 2 -17.76 3.85 -17.49
N ALA A 3 -17.51 3.20 -16.35
CA ALA A 3 -17.01 1.83 -16.28
C ALA A 3 -17.93 0.78 -16.98
N GLY A 4 -19.23 1.04 -17.08
CA GLY A 4 -20.17 0.14 -17.77
C GLY A 4 -20.11 0.23 -19.30
N ALA A 5 -19.49 1.27 -19.85
CA ALA A 5 -19.29 1.44 -21.29
C ALA A 5 -17.98 0.80 -21.80
N MET A 6 -17.10 0.36 -20.89
CA MET A 6 -15.81 -0.23 -21.23
C MET A 6 -15.95 -1.70 -21.63
N SER A 7 -15.41 -2.04 -22.82
CA SER A 7 -15.29 -3.43 -23.28
C SER A 7 -14.15 -4.16 -22.55
N SER A 8 -14.12 -5.49 -22.63
CA SER A 8 -12.99 -6.29 -22.13
C SER A 8 -11.65 -5.87 -22.74
N ALA A 9 -11.62 -5.62 -24.05
CA ALA A 9 -10.44 -5.10 -24.75
C ALA A 9 -10.02 -3.71 -24.22
N GLY A 10 -10.98 -2.85 -23.88
CA GLY A 10 -10.71 -1.55 -23.28
C GLY A 10 -10.08 -1.66 -21.89
N TRP A 11 -10.53 -2.61 -21.07
CA TRP A 11 -9.92 -2.89 -19.78
C TRP A 11 -8.50 -3.45 -19.92
N GLY A 12 -8.27 -4.36 -20.86
CA GLY A 12 -6.94 -4.88 -21.17
C GLY A 12 -5.96 -3.79 -21.65
N ALA A 13 -6.42 -2.90 -22.53
CA ALA A 13 -5.60 -1.77 -22.98
C ALA A 13 -5.21 -0.82 -21.84
N LEU A 14 -6.08 -0.65 -20.83
CA LEU A 14 -5.75 0.14 -19.64
C LEU A 14 -4.70 -0.58 -18.76
N ALA A 15 -4.77 -1.91 -18.63
CA ALA A 15 -3.75 -2.69 -17.93
C ALA A 15 -2.38 -2.59 -18.63
N ASP A 16 -2.34 -2.68 -19.96
CA ASP A 16 -1.11 -2.49 -20.74
C ASP A 16 -0.55 -1.07 -20.57
N ALA A 17 -1.42 -0.06 -20.52
CA ALA A 17 -1.03 1.33 -20.28
C ALA A 17 -0.41 1.53 -18.89
N VAL A 18 -0.91 0.84 -17.85
CA VAL A 18 -0.29 0.84 -16.52
C VAL A 18 1.14 0.35 -16.61
N LYS A 19 1.37 -0.83 -17.22
CA LYS A 19 2.71 -1.41 -17.40
C LYS A 19 3.64 -0.45 -18.15
N HIS A 20 3.16 0.16 -19.24
CA HIS A 20 3.97 1.07 -20.05
C HIS A 20 4.35 2.36 -19.30
N ALA A 21 3.47 2.89 -18.45
CA ALA A 21 3.72 4.10 -17.69
C ALA A 21 4.67 3.89 -16.50
N THR A 22 4.82 2.65 -16.02
CA THR A 22 5.53 2.31 -14.77
C THR A 22 6.94 2.89 -14.65
N PRO A 23 7.82 2.86 -15.67
CA PRO A 23 9.19 3.35 -15.54
C PRO A 23 9.32 4.84 -15.18
N ALA A 24 8.29 5.65 -15.46
CA ALA A 24 8.29 7.10 -15.23
C ALA A 24 7.43 7.52 -14.01
N MET A 25 6.91 6.56 -13.24
CA MET A 25 5.99 6.87 -12.15
C MET A 25 6.70 7.50 -10.94
N SER A 26 6.06 8.52 -10.36
CA SER A 26 6.38 9.01 -9.02
C SER A 26 5.78 8.09 -7.94
N GLY A 27 6.23 8.20 -6.68
CA GLY A 27 5.61 7.48 -5.56
C GLY A 27 4.10 7.74 -5.43
N ARG A 28 3.67 8.98 -5.66
CA ARG A 28 2.24 9.32 -5.74
C ARG A 28 1.49 8.56 -6.82
N SER A 29 2.08 8.48 -8.01
CA SER A 29 1.49 7.77 -9.15
C SER A 29 1.35 6.29 -8.85
N VAL A 30 2.38 5.67 -8.26
CA VAL A 30 2.35 4.26 -7.85
C VAL A 30 1.26 4.00 -6.82
N ALA A 31 1.21 4.79 -5.74
CA ALA A 31 0.19 4.66 -4.69
C ALA A 31 -1.23 4.81 -5.26
N SER A 32 -1.43 5.78 -6.16
CA SER A 32 -2.73 6.04 -6.78
C SER A 32 -3.17 4.89 -7.68
N ILE A 33 -2.26 4.31 -8.46
CA ILE A 33 -2.54 3.21 -9.37
C ILE A 33 -2.84 1.93 -8.59
N LEU A 34 -2.02 1.57 -7.60
CA LEU A 34 -2.31 0.43 -6.73
C LEU A 34 -3.68 0.56 -6.05
N ASN A 35 -4.01 1.76 -5.54
CA ASN A 35 -5.32 2.01 -4.94
C ASN A 35 -6.47 1.93 -5.95
N ALA A 36 -6.25 2.36 -7.20
CA ALA A 36 -7.25 2.26 -8.26
C ALA A 36 -7.47 0.80 -8.67
N LEU A 37 -6.40 0.01 -8.80
CA LEU A 37 -6.47 -1.42 -9.11
C LEU A 37 -7.21 -2.20 -8.01
N GLY A 38 -6.99 -1.86 -6.74
CA GLY A 38 -7.76 -2.44 -5.62
C GLY A 38 -9.24 -2.05 -5.57
N LYS A 39 -9.69 -1.13 -6.43
CA LYS A 39 -11.10 -0.72 -6.58
C LYS A 39 -11.71 -1.14 -7.92
N LEU A 40 -10.87 -1.42 -8.91
CA LEU A 40 -11.25 -1.73 -10.29
C LEU A 40 -10.73 -3.13 -10.63
N GLU A 41 -11.36 -4.15 -10.05
CA GLU A 41 -10.99 -5.57 -10.22
C GLU A 41 -10.82 -5.94 -11.71
N LYS A 42 -11.69 -5.44 -12.60
CA LYS A 42 -11.59 -5.67 -14.04
C LYS A 42 -10.27 -5.23 -14.68
N VAL A 43 -9.62 -4.17 -14.16
CA VAL A 43 -8.28 -3.77 -14.64
C VAL A 43 -7.24 -4.69 -14.04
N ALA A 44 -7.35 -5.00 -12.75
CA ALA A 44 -6.44 -5.92 -12.06
C ALA A 44 -6.45 -7.32 -12.71
N ASP A 45 -7.61 -7.83 -13.12
CA ASP A 45 -7.78 -9.10 -13.85
C ASP A 45 -7.10 -9.09 -15.22
N GLY A 46 -6.98 -7.92 -15.84
CA GLY A 46 -6.31 -7.74 -17.14
C GLY A 46 -4.81 -7.53 -17.05
N MET A 47 -4.25 -7.34 -15.84
CA MET A 47 -2.82 -7.12 -15.65
C MET A 47 -2.04 -8.42 -15.87
N SER A 48 -1.00 -8.36 -16.72
CA SER A 48 -0.05 -9.45 -16.87
C SER A 48 0.86 -9.57 -15.64
N GLN A 49 1.50 -10.73 -15.46
CA GLN A 49 2.50 -10.94 -14.41
C GLN A 49 3.63 -9.89 -14.49
N GLU A 50 4.16 -9.61 -15.69
CA GLU A 50 5.21 -8.61 -15.87
C GLU A 50 4.72 -7.19 -15.55
N GLY A 51 3.42 -6.92 -15.72
CA GLY A 51 2.81 -5.66 -15.31
C GLY A 51 2.81 -5.50 -13.79
N TRP A 52 2.47 -6.57 -13.06
CA TRP A 52 2.55 -6.59 -11.60
C TRP A 52 4.00 -6.48 -11.10
N GLU A 53 4.93 -7.21 -11.69
CA GLU A 53 6.36 -7.15 -11.36
C GLU A 53 6.93 -5.74 -11.56
N ALA A 54 6.60 -5.10 -12.70
CA ALA A 54 7.00 -3.73 -12.95
C ALA A 54 6.45 -2.78 -11.86
N LEU A 55 5.17 -2.92 -11.49
CA LEU A 55 4.55 -2.06 -10.49
C LEU A 55 5.16 -2.27 -9.09
N ALA A 56 5.52 -3.51 -8.74
CA ALA A 56 6.23 -3.83 -7.50
C ALA A 56 7.64 -3.20 -7.49
N ILE A 57 8.38 -3.28 -8.59
CA ILE A 57 9.68 -2.61 -8.74
C ILE A 57 9.53 -1.08 -8.61
N ALA A 58 8.47 -0.49 -9.19
CA ALA A 58 8.23 0.94 -9.05
C ALA A 58 7.86 1.33 -7.60
N ALA A 59 7.07 0.52 -6.91
CA ALA A 59 6.78 0.72 -5.49
C ALA A 59 8.07 0.68 -4.66
N GLN A 60 8.93 -0.31 -4.88
CA GLN A 60 10.25 -0.39 -4.25
C GLN A 60 11.09 0.87 -4.50
N ASN A 61 11.27 1.26 -5.77
CA ASN A 61 12.15 2.36 -6.16
C ASN A 61 11.67 3.73 -5.67
N THR A 62 10.36 3.89 -5.46
CA THR A 62 9.75 5.16 -5.06
C THR A 62 9.40 5.24 -3.58
N ALA A 63 9.43 4.13 -2.84
CA ALA A 63 8.99 4.03 -1.45
C ALA A 63 9.58 5.13 -0.55
N LEU A 64 10.90 5.32 -0.59
CA LEU A 64 11.59 6.30 0.28
C LEU A 64 11.32 7.76 -0.08
N THR A 65 10.66 8.03 -1.21
CA THR A 65 10.24 9.38 -1.63
C THR A 65 8.77 9.68 -1.32
N MET A 66 8.01 8.65 -0.91
CA MET A 66 6.59 8.79 -0.60
C MET A 66 6.39 9.56 0.71
N ASN A 67 5.33 10.36 0.76
CA ASN A 67 4.85 10.89 2.05
C ASN A 67 4.02 9.84 2.82
N GLY A 68 3.67 10.14 4.07
CA GLY A 68 2.94 9.18 4.93
C GLY A 68 1.59 8.73 4.37
N GLN A 69 0.88 9.60 3.63
CA GLN A 69 -0.38 9.22 2.98
C GLN A 69 -0.13 8.23 1.83
N GLU A 70 0.87 8.50 0.98
CA GLU A 70 1.24 7.66 -0.16
C GLU A 70 1.73 6.28 0.31
N VAL A 71 2.52 6.22 1.39
CA VAL A 71 2.94 4.96 2.03
C VAL A 71 1.73 4.18 2.54
N THR A 72 0.85 4.83 3.30
CA THR A 72 -0.37 4.20 3.84
C THR A 72 -1.24 3.61 2.72
N ILE A 73 -1.46 4.38 1.66
CA ILE A 73 -2.25 3.96 0.50
C ILE A 73 -1.60 2.75 -0.18
N THR A 74 -0.28 2.78 -0.36
CA THR A 74 0.49 1.69 -0.97
C THR A 74 0.36 0.40 -0.15
N LEU A 75 0.63 0.43 1.16
CA LEU A 75 0.51 -0.74 2.03
C LEU A 75 -0.94 -1.27 2.09
N ASN A 76 -1.92 -0.38 2.22
CA ASN A 76 -3.33 -0.79 2.23
C ASN A 76 -3.76 -1.43 0.89
N ALA A 77 -3.26 -0.92 -0.24
CA ALA A 77 -3.53 -1.53 -1.54
C ALA A 77 -2.84 -2.90 -1.68
N LEU A 78 -1.58 -3.02 -1.27
CA LEU A 78 -0.86 -4.31 -1.25
C LEU A 78 -1.57 -5.35 -0.37
N SER A 79 -2.18 -4.93 0.74
CA SER A 79 -2.96 -5.84 1.61
C SER A 79 -4.26 -6.37 1.00
N LYS A 80 -4.66 -5.82 -0.16
CA LYS A 80 -5.88 -6.20 -0.90
C LYS A 80 -5.59 -6.84 -2.24
N LEU A 81 -4.40 -6.60 -2.80
CA LEU A 81 -4.00 -7.04 -4.12
C LEU A 81 -2.97 -8.17 -3.99
N GLU A 82 -3.48 -9.40 -3.86
CA GLU A 82 -2.63 -10.59 -3.68
C GLU A 82 -1.57 -10.70 -4.79
N ALA A 83 -1.97 -10.51 -6.06
CA ALA A 83 -1.06 -10.54 -7.21
C ALA A 83 0.10 -9.53 -7.10
N ALA A 84 -0.15 -8.32 -6.59
CA ALA A 84 0.88 -7.31 -6.39
C ALA A 84 1.80 -7.66 -5.20
N SER A 85 1.23 -8.14 -4.10
CA SER A 85 2.00 -8.55 -2.93
C SER A 85 2.86 -9.80 -3.18
N ALA A 86 2.38 -10.73 -4.00
CA ALA A 86 3.05 -12.00 -4.29
C ALA A 86 4.33 -11.83 -5.13
N VAL A 87 4.38 -10.81 -5.98
CA VAL A 87 5.57 -10.50 -6.81
C VAL A 87 6.52 -9.49 -6.16
N MET A 88 6.18 -8.98 -4.97
CA MET A 88 7.03 -8.02 -4.26
C MET A 88 8.29 -8.70 -3.73
N SER A 89 9.45 -8.15 -4.08
CA SER A 89 10.74 -8.67 -3.63
C SER A 89 10.98 -8.40 -2.13
N PRO A 90 11.88 -9.14 -1.46
CA PRO A 90 12.28 -8.81 -0.08
C PRO A 90 12.79 -7.37 0.07
N ALA A 91 13.55 -6.87 -0.91
CA ALA A 91 14.03 -5.49 -0.93
C ALA A 91 12.90 -4.48 -1.17
N GLY A 92 11.84 -4.86 -1.88
CA GLY A 92 10.61 -4.08 -2.00
C GLY A 92 9.89 -3.96 -0.66
N TRP A 93 9.74 -5.07 0.07
CA TRP A 93 9.16 -5.07 1.42
C TRP A 93 9.98 -4.24 2.41
N ASP A 94 11.31 -4.37 2.40
CA ASP A 94 12.20 -3.53 3.20
C ASP A 94 12.01 -2.04 2.87
N ALA A 95 11.95 -1.67 1.58
CA ALA A 95 11.79 -0.29 1.18
C ALA A 95 10.46 0.33 1.64
N VAL A 96 9.32 -0.38 1.46
CA VAL A 96 8.00 0.15 1.85
C VAL A 96 7.80 0.19 3.38
N THR A 97 8.35 -0.77 4.12
CA THR A 97 8.29 -0.77 5.59
C THR A 97 9.22 0.29 6.19
N ARG A 98 10.40 0.51 5.61
CA ARG A 98 11.29 1.61 5.97
C ARG A 98 10.66 2.97 5.66
N ALA A 99 9.92 3.10 4.56
CA ALA A 99 9.14 4.30 4.28
C ALA A 99 8.04 4.53 5.33
N ALA A 100 7.36 3.48 5.78
CA ALA A 100 6.37 3.56 6.87
C ALA A 100 7.01 4.00 8.19
N GLN A 101 8.17 3.44 8.55
CA GLN A 101 8.96 3.88 9.70
C GLN A 101 9.32 5.38 9.61
N ASN A 102 9.87 5.82 8.48
CA ASN A 102 10.33 7.20 8.31
C ASN A 102 9.17 8.22 8.34
N THR A 103 7.99 7.80 7.89
CA THR A 103 6.82 8.69 7.76
C THR A 103 5.86 8.59 8.94
N ALA A 104 5.97 7.56 9.80
CA ALA A 104 5.12 7.37 10.96
C ALA A 104 4.96 8.63 11.84
N PRO A 105 6.03 9.39 12.18
CA PRO A 105 5.90 10.57 13.04
C PRO A 105 5.03 11.70 12.47
N ILE A 106 4.78 11.71 11.16
CA ILE A 106 4.01 12.75 10.46
C ILE A 106 2.69 12.23 9.86
N MET A 107 2.32 10.98 10.15
CA MET A 107 1.04 10.43 9.72
C MET A 107 -0.13 11.05 10.50
N SER A 108 -1.28 11.18 9.84
CA SER A 108 -2.55 11.46 10.53
C SER A 108 -3.03 10.25 11.33
N SER A 109 -4.03 10.44 12.21
CA SER A 109 -4.67 9.34 12.95
C SER A 109 -5.14 8.21 12.01
N GLN A 110 -5.78 8.59 10.90
CA GLN A 110 -6.19 7.68 9.85
C GLN A 110 -5.01 6.97 9.18
N GLY A 111 -3.92 7.70 8.91
CA GLY A 111 -2.71 7.15 8.31
C GLY A 111 -2.10 6.03 9.18
N VAL A 112 -1.98 6.30 10.48
CA VAL A 112 -1.47 5.32 11.45
C VAL A 112 -2.38 4.09 11.53
N ALA A 113 -3.69 4.29 11.72
CA ALA A 113 -4.64 3.20 11.85
C ALA A 113 -4.69 2.30 10.60
N ASN A 114 -4.65 2.89 9.41
CA ASN A 114 -4.64 2.14 8.16
C ASN A 114 -3.31 1.43 7.91
N THR A 115 -2.18 2.04 8.29
CA THR A 115 -0.86 1.41 8.18
C THR A 115 -0.76 0.17 9.08
N LEU A 116 -1.19 0.28 10.35
CA LEU A 116 -1.23 -0.86 11.27
C LEU A 116 -2.13 -1.99 10.75
N ASN A 117 -3.35 -1.65 10.31
CA ASN A 117 -4.28 -2.63 9.74
C ASN A 117 -3.72 -3.31 8.48
N ALA A 118 -3.02 -2.57 7.61
CA ALA A 118 -2.38 -3.14 6.43
C ALA A 118 -1.25 -4.11 6.82
N LEU A 119 -0.37 -3.73 7.75
CA LEU A 119 0.72 -4.57 8.24
C LEU A 119 0.20 -5.85 8.89
N SER A 120 -0.90 -5.78 9.65
CA SER A 120 -1.55 -6.97 10.25
C SER A 120 -2.12 -7.98 9.25
N LYS A 121 -2.20 -7.61 7.96
CA LYS A 121 -2.66 -8.46 6.86
C LYS A 121 -1.51 -8.90 5.94
N LEU A 122 -0.33 -8.31 6.12
CA LEU A 122 0.85 -8.51 5.29
C LEU A 122 1.96 -9.11 6.15
N GLU A 123 1.89 -10.42 6.43
CA GLU A 123 2.83 -11.11 7.32
C GLU A 123 4.29 -10.89 6.91
N VAL A 124 4.59 -10.89 5.61
CA VAL A 124 5.95 -10.63 5.11
C VAL A 124 6.41 -9.21 5.45
N ALA A 125 5.53 -8.21 5.29
CA ALA A 125 5.85 -6.82 5.62
C ALA A 125 6.02 -6.64 7.13
N ALA A 126 5.13 -7.23 7.94
CA ALA A 126 5.24 -7.21 9.39
C ALA A 126 6.53 -7.90 9.88
N GLY A 127 6.92 -9.01 9.25
CA GLY A 127 8.13 -9.77 9.59
C GLY A 127 9.44 -9.07 9.25
N VAL A 128 9.47 -8.17 8.26
CA VAL A 128 10.68 -7.37 7.93
C VAL A 128 10.68 -5.98 8.59
N MET A 129 9.56 -5.54 9.19
CA MET A 129 9.50 -4.28 9.91
C MET A 129 10.46 -4.29 11.10
N SER A 130 11.32 -3.27 11.18
CA SER A 130 12.29 -3.16 12.27
C SER A 130 11.63 -2.80 13.60
N SER A 131 12.29 -3.09 14.72
CA SER A 131 11.84 -2.63 16.05
C SER A 131 11.67 -1.12 16.10
N VAL A 132 12.58 -0.36 15.48
CA VAL A 132 12.49 1.11 15.37
C VAL A 132 11.25 1.55 14.58
N GLY A 133 10.86 0.78 13.56
CA GLY A 133 9.64 1.00 12.80
C GLY A 133 8.39 0.77 13.63
N TRP A 134 8.36 -0.31 14.41
CA TRP A 134 7.27 -0.57 15.35
C TRP A 134 7.17 0.49 16.44
N ASP A 135 8.29 0.91 17.03
CA ASP A 135 8.33 1.97 18.04
C ASP A 135 7.82 3.32 17.48
N ALA A 136 8.18 3.64 16.23
CA ALA A 136 7.71 4.84 15.56
C ALA A 136 6.19 4.83 15.33
N LEU A 137 5.64 3.70 14.86
CA LEU A 137 4.19 3.54 14.68
C LEU A 137 3.44 3.54 16.02
N ALA A 138 3.99 2.90 17.06
CA ALA A 138 3.40 2.91 18.40
C ALA A 138 3.38 4.33 18.99
N THR A 139 4.44 5.10 18.79
CA THR A 139 4.51 6.51 19.23
C THR A 139 3.51 7.38 18.47
N ALA A 140 3.40 7.19 17.15
CA ALA A 140 2.43 7.90 16.31
C ALA A 140 0.98 7.55 16.70
N MET A 141 0.70 6.28 16.99
CA MET A 141 -0.61 5.81 17.46
C MET A 141 -0.99 6.47 18.79
N GLN A 142 -0.09 6.47 19.77
CA GLN A 142 -0.32 7.13 21.05
C GLN A 142 -0.58 8.63 20.89
N SER A 143 0.21 9.31 20.05
CA SER A 143 0.11 10.74 19.82
C SER A 143 -1.17 11.15 19.08
N THR A 144 -1.77 10.24 18.30
CA THR A 144 -2.97 10.51 17.49
C THR A 144 -4.24 9.86 18.05
N ALA A 145 -4.15 9.09 19.14
CA ALA A 145 -5.24 8.28 19.68
C ALA A 145 -6.52 9.08 19.96
N ILE A 146 -6.41 10.28 20.54
CA ILE A 146 -7.58 11.12 20.87
C ILE A 146 -8.28 11.72 19.64
N ALA A 147 -7.61 11.73 18.49
CA ALA A 147 -8.17 12.20 17.23
C ALA A 147 -8.81 11.07 16.42
N MET A 148 -8.68 9.82 16.85
CA MET A 148 -9.22 8.67 16.13
C MET A 148 -10.74 8.64 16.21
N ASN A 149 -11.39 8.38 15.07
CA ASN A 149 -12.79 7.99 15.05
C ASN A 149 -12.96 6.48 15.37
N GLY A 150 -14.21 6.02 15.50
CA GLY A 150 -14.49 4.63 15.87
C GLY A 150 -13.93 3.58 14.90
N GLN A 151 -13.87 3.88 13.60
CA GLN A 151 -13.28 2.96 12.62
C GLN A 151 -11.75 2.88 12.78
N GLU A 152 -11.09 4.01 13.04
CA GLU A 152 -9.65 4.08 13.25
C GLU A 152 -9.25 3.33 14.52
N VAL A 153 -10.00 3.49 15.62
CA VAL A 153 -9.81 2.71 16.85
C VAL A 153 -9.96 1.21 16.57
N THR A 154 -11.00 0.81 15.85
CA THR A 154 -11.24 -0.60 15.48
C THR A 154 -10.10 -1.17 14.66
N ASN A 155 -9.58 -0.40 13.69
CA ASN A 155 -8.45 -0.81 12.87
C ASN A 155 -7.18 -1.02 13.71
N CYS A 156 -6.88 -0.12 14.64
CA CYS A 156 -5.74 -0.26 15.54
C CYS A 156 -5.87 -1.50 16.43
N LEU A 157 -7.02 -1.70 17.09
CA LEU A 157 -7.22 -2.84 18.00
C LEU A 157 -7.14 -4.18 17.26
N ASN A 158 -7.80 -4.29 16.10
CA ASN A 158 -7.74 -5.50 15.28
C ASN A 158 -6.33 -5.78 14.73
N ALA A 159 -5.54 -4.74 14.48
CA ALA A 159 -4.17 -4.90 14.04
C ALA A 159 -3.30 -5.42 15.19
N LEU A 160 -3.40 -4.80 16.36
CA LEU A 160 -2.62 -5.20 17.54
C LEU A 160 -2.92 -6.64 17.95
N SER A 161 -4.18 -7.09 17.91
CA SER A 161 -4.54 -8.48 18.25
C SER A 161 -3.96 -9.54 17.30
N LYS A 162 -3.37 -9.13 16.17
CA LYS A 162 -2.73 -10.02 15.18
C LYS A 162 -1.22 -9.87 15.11
N LEU A 163 -0.70 -8.79 15.68
CA LEU A 163 0.71 -8.43 15.66
C LEU A 163 1.40 -8.74 17.00
N GLU A 164 0.64 -9.26 17.98
CA GLU A 164 1.14 -9.94 19.19
C GLU A 164 1.78 -11.29 18.85
#